data_AF-A0A7X7R2S4-F1
#
_entry.id   AF-A0A7X7R2S4-F1
#
_cell.length_a   1.000
_cell.length_b   1.000
_cell.length_c   1.000
_cell.angle_alpha   90.00
_cell.angle_beta   90.00
_cell.angle_gamma   90.00
#
_symmetry.space_group_name_H-M   'P 1'
#
loop_
_entity.id
_entity.type
_entity.pdbx_description
1 polymer ?
#
loop_
_entity_poly.entity_id
_entity_poly.type
_entity_poly.pdbx_seq_one_letter_code
_entity_poly.pdbx_strand_id
1 'polypeptide(L)'
;MTRKLTNIQEDVKINKHEGYYSTKKRGKRSVAGIPHKGWKCSYVEDLGEPMIKCQMCESNMIRYVYHMTHEDFPEVLHVGGVCAGYMEDDPETAWRRDRELKRQIARPKRWTSQYLEFMIKNRHLLREQWLSMVWRTSEKGNLYISDSGYRIIIQQRFGRWTFIVADEQNDSFVYNSKNKFPTLDEAKLAAYDHITSILIEIRDSISKLRKN
;
A
#
# COMPACT_ATOMS: atom_id res chain seq x y z
N MET A 1 24.84 34.84 50.24
CA MET A 1 25.39 34.76 48.88
C MET A 1 24.82 33.53 48.20
N THR A 2 23.76 33.68 47.41
CA THR A 2 23.08 32.56 46.75
C THR A 2 22.69 33.04 45.36
N ARG A 3 23.47 32.60 44.36
CA ARG A 3 23.24 32.92 42.94
C ARG A 3 21.94 32.24 42.49
N LYS A 4 20.96 33.04 42.07
CA LYS A 4 19.77 32.57 41.35
C LYS A 4 20.22 31.98 40.01
N LEU A 5 19.95 30.70 39.81
CA LEU A 5 20.03 30.05 38.50
C LEU A 5 18.82 30.55 37.69
N THR A 6 19.09 31.34 36.66
CA THR A 6 18.11 31.73 35.65
C THR A 6 17.75 30.51 34.81
N ASN A 7 16.45 30.21 34.80
CA ASN A 7 15.82 29.15 34.03
C ASN A 7 15.87 29.52 32.54
N ILE A 8 16.72 28.85 31.76
CA ILE A 8 16.71 28.90 30.29
C ILE A 8 15.81 27.74 29.84
N GLN A 9 14.51 28.02 29.73
CA GLN A 9 13.62 27.19 28.93
C GLN A 9 13.71 27.71 27.50
N GLU A 10 14.65 27.16 26.72
CA GLU A 10 14.56 27.23 25.26
C GLU A 10 13.55 26.18 24.80
N ASP A 11 12.46 26.66 24.22
CA ASP A 11 11.39 25.88 23.61
C ASP A 11 11.93 25.04 22.44
N VAL A 12 12.27 23.77 22.72
CA VAL A 12 12.40 22.76 21.68
C VAL A 12 10.99 22.44 21.17
N LYS A 13 10.55 23.15 20.12
CA LYS A 13 9.42 22.72 19.28
C LYS A 13 9.81 21.43 18.56
N ILE A 14 9.62 20.29 19.24
CA ILE A 14 9.74 18.96 18.63
C ILE A 14 8.60 18.84 17.61
N ASN A 15 8.95 18.92 16.33
CA ASN A 15 8.02 18.76 15.23
C ASN A 15 7.58 17.28 15.20
N LYS A 16 6.33 17.00 15.61
CA LYS A 16 5.77 15.65 15.83
C LYS A 16 5.70 14.74 14.58
N HIS A 17 6.35 15.14 13.48
CA HIS A 17 6.27 14.49 12.17
C HIS A 17 7.60 13.86 11.71
N GLU A 18 8.69 13.96 12.48
CA GLU A 18 10.01 13.40 12.11
C GLU A 18 10.09 11.86 12.11
N GLY A 19 9.19 11.17 12.81
CA GLY A 19 9.30 9.72 13.03
C GLY A 19 9.04 8.81 11.80
N TYR A 20 8.59 9.36 10.67
CA TYR A 20 8.27 8.59 9.45
C TYR A 20 9.14 8.95 8.24
N TYR A 21 10.11 9.86 8.40
CA TYR A 21 10.90 10.41 7.32
C TYR A 21 12.31 9.84 7.30
N SER A 22 12.74 9.32 6.15
CA SER A 22 14.18 9.17 5.89
C SER A 22 14.66 10.42 5.15
N THR A 23 15.49 11.21 5.81
CA THR A 23 16.24 12.36 5.26
C THR A 23 17.23 11.99 4.16
N LYS A 24 17.43 10.70 3.88
CA LYS A 24 18.37 10.22 2.87
C LYS A 24 17.76 10.44 1.47
N LYS A 25 18.45 11.20 0.61
CA LYS A 25 18.18 11.22 -0.84
C LYS A 25 18.33 9.79 -1.36
N ARG A 26 17.26 9.21 -1.90
CA ARG A 26 17.22 7.87 -2.50
C ARG A 26 16.31 7.90 -3.72
N GLY A 27 16.49 6.93 -4.62
CA GLY A 27 15.72 6.82 -5.86
C GLY A 27 15.88 8.04 -6.76
N LYS A 28 14.81 8.43 -7.44
CA LYS A 28 14.81 9.60 -8.34
C LYS A 28 15.16 10.91 -7.63
N ARG A 29 14.95 11.03 -6.31
CA ARG A 29 15.35 12.21 -5.51
C ARG A 29 16.88 12.37 -5.38
N SER A 30 17.67 11.35 -5.71
CA SER A 30 19.14 11.42 -5.75
C SER A 30 19.72 11.61 -7.16
N VAL A 31 18.88 11.61 -8.20
CA VAL A 31 19.32 11.69 -9.59
C VAL A 31 19.35 13.14 -10.06
N ALA A 32 20.45 13.55 -10.73
CA ALA A 32 20.54 14.87 -11.34
C ALA A 32 19.61 14.98 -12.56
N GLY A 33 18.95 16.12 -12.73
CA GLY A 33 18.04 16.39 -13.86
C GLY A 33 16.55 16.11 -13.59
N ILE A 34 16.19 15.65 -12.38
CA ILE A 34 14.79 15.51 -11.97
C ILE A 34 14.42 16.69 -11.07
N PRO A 35 13.39 17.49 -11.40
CA PRO A 35 12.96 18.58 -10.54
C PRO A 35 12.56 18.06 -9.15
N HIS A 36 12.98 18.75 -8.09
CA HIS A 36 12.67 18.35 -6.73
C HIS A 36 11.44 19.05 -6.14
N LYS A 37 11.02 20.15 -6.75
CA LYS A 37 9.91 21.03 -6.35
C LYS A 37 9.18 21.52 -7.59
N GLY A 38 8.03 22.18 -7.42
CA GLY A 38 7.26 22.78 -8.51
C GLY A 38 6.30 21.81 -9.22
N TRP A 39 6.15 20.59 -8.70
CA TRP A 39 5.24 19.60 -9.28
C TRP A 39 3.79 19.92 -8.92
N LYS A 40 2.87 19.45 -9.77
CA LYS A 40 1.43 19.56 -9.57
C LYS A 40 0.83 18.16 -9.50
N CYS A 41 0.00 17.90 -8.50
CA CYS A 41 -0.81 16.68 -8.44
C CYS A 41 -2.02 16.84 -9.37
N SER A 42 -2.11 16.04 -10.44
CA SER A 42 -3.24 16.09 -11.37
C SER A 42 -4.47 15.36 -10.81
N TYR A 43 -4.29 14.15 -10.26
CA TYR A 43 -5.32 13.40 -9.56
C TYR A 43 -4.70 12.36 -8.62
N VAL A 44 -5.55 11.81 -7.74
CA VAL A 44 -5.18 10.74 -6.81
C VAL A 44 -6.00 9.50 -7.12
N GLU A 45 -5.31 8.38 -7.28
CA GLU A 45 -5.91 7.06 -7.50
C GLU A 45 -5.77 6.22 -6.23
N ASP A 46 -6.87 5.62 -5.76
CA ASP A 46 -6.83 4.61 -4.69
C ASP A 46 -6.77 3.21 -5.31
N LEU A 47 -5.61 2.57 -5.23
CA LEU A 47 -5.40 1.19 -5.66
C LEU A 47 -5.99 0.17 -4.69
N GLY A 48 -6.67 0.57 -3.61
CA GLY A 48 -7.29 -0.27 -2.59
C GLY A 48 -6.31 -0.94 -1.61
N GLU A 49 -5.13 -1.31 -2.09
CA GLU A 49 -4.00 -1.85 -1.31
C GLU A 49 -2.66 -1.25 -1.81
N PRO A 50 -1.56 -1.35 -1.04
CA PRO A 50 -0.25 -0.89 -1.48
C PRO A 50 0.33 -1.76 -2.62
N MET A 51 -0.03 -1.48 -3.87
CA MET A 51 0.28 -2.35 -5.02
C MET A 51 1.46 -1.88 -5.88
N ILE A 52 1.77 -0.59 -5.93
CA ILE A 52 2.86 -0.09 -6.80
C ILE A 52 3.99 0.52 -5.98
N LYS A 53 5.22 0.46 -6.47
CA LYS A 53 6.35 1.13 -5.83
C LYS A 53 6.33 2.63 -6.15
N CYS A 54 6.49 3.48 -5.13
CA CYS A 54 6.61 4.92 -5.32
C CYS A 54 7.80 5.26 -6.24
N GLN A 55 7.55 5.92 -7.37
CA GLN A 55 8.59 6.22 -8.36
C GLN A 55 9.58 7.30 -7.92
N MET A 56 9.25 8.11 -6.91
CA MET A 56 10.15 9.15 -6.42
C MET A 56 11.16 8.63 -5.39
N CYS A 57 10.69 7.94 -4.33
CA CYS A 57 11.58 7.39 -3.30
C CYS A 57 12.07 5.97 -3.60
N GLU A 58 11.40 5.27 -4.53
CA GLU A 58 11.69 3.89 -4.96
C GLU A 58 11.84 2.90 -3.79
N SER A 59 11.18 3.18 -2.67
CA SER A 59 11.34 2.45 -1.41
C SER A 59 10.02 1.88 -0.90
N ASN A 60 8.93 2.64 -0.96
CA ASN A 60 7.65 2.25 -0.38
C ASN A 60 6.69 1.76 -1.44
N MET A 61 5.95 0.69 -1.13
CA MET A 61 4.73 0.33 -1.85
C MET A 61 3.62 1.30 -1.44
N ILE A 62 2.86 1.82 -2.41
CA ILE A 62 1.87 2.87 -2.23
C ILE A 62 0.50 2.40 -2.71
N ARG A 63 -0.51 2.76 -1.91
CA ARG A 63 -1.92 2.53 -2.20
C ARG A 63 -2.55 3.74 -2.88
N TYR A 64 -2.31 4.92 -2.31
CA TYR A 64 -2.77 6.18 -2.86
C TYR A 64 -1.70 6.73 -3.78
N VAL A 65 -1.99 6.68 -5.08
CA VAL A 65 -1.07 7.06 -6.13
C VAL A 65 -1.40 8.49 -6.55
N TYR A 66 -0.46 9.36 -6.25
CA TYR A 66 -0.50 10.75 -6.68
C TYR A 66 0.19 10.81 -8.03
N HIS A 67 -0.55 11.26 -9.05
CA HIS A 67 -0.07 11.45 -10.40
C HIS A 67 0.54 12.85 -10.51
N MET A 68 1.86 12.93 -10.52
CA MET A 68 2.62 14.19 -10.44
C MET A 68 3.13 14.61 -11.81
N THR A 69 2.87 15.85 -12.18
CA THR A 69 3.37 16.48 -13.40
C THR A 69 4.26 17.69 -13.09
N HIS A 70 5.20 18.00 -13.98
CA HIS A 70 6.07 19.16 -13.88
C HIS A 70 6.30 19.76 -15.27
N GLU A 71 6.42 21.07 -15.39
CA GLU A 71 6.57 21.75 -16.69
C GLU A 71 7.90 21.36 -17.37
N ASP A 72 8.98 21.26 -16.59
CA ASP A 72 10.30 20.79 -17.05
C ASP A 72 10.49 19.26 -17.05
N PHE A 73 9.43 18.45 -16.83
CA PHE A 73 9.56 17.00 -16.83
C PHE A 73 8.38 16.33 -17.56
N PRO A 74 8.59 15.73 -18.75
CA PRO A 74 7.52 15.29 -19.62
C PRO A 74 6.75 14.05 -19.12
N GLU A 75 7.35 13.25 -18.23
CA GLU A 75 6.71 12.05 -17.70
C GLU A 75 5.86 12.35 -16.45
N VAL A 76 4.74 11.63 -16.31
CA VAL A 76 3.95 11.62 -15.07
C VAL A 76 4.59 10.67 -14.07
N LEU A 77 4.89 11.14 -12.86
CA LEU A 77 5.39 10.30 -11.78
C LEU A 77 4.27 9.83 -10.86
N HIS A 78 4.25 8.52 -10.58
CA HIS A 78 3.33 7.85 -9.68
C HIS A 78 3.98 7.72 -8.31
N VAL A 79 3.54 8.53 -7.35
CA VAL A 79 4.20 8.65 -6.05
C VAL A 79 3.22 8.55 -4.88
N GLY A 80 3.74 8.25 -3.69
CA GLY A 80 2.92 8.28 -2.47
C GLY A 80 2.72 9.71 -1.98
N GLY A 81 1.66 9.95 -1.19
CA GLY A 81 1.29 11.29 -0.71
C GLY A 81 2.40 12.07 -0.01
N VAL A 82 3.28 11.39 0.73
CA VAL A 82 4.46 12.03 1.34
C VAL A 82 5.41 12.59 0.27
N CYS A 83 5.72 11.80 -0.77
CA CYS A 83 6.59 12.26 -1.85
C CYS A 83 5.93 13.38 -2.65
N ALA A 84 4.64 13.26 -2.95
CA ALA A 84 3.86 14.29 -3.64
C ALA A 84 3.95 15.64 -2.93
N GLY A 85 3.76 15.68 -1.61
CA GLY A 85 3.80 16.93 -0.85
C GLY A 85 5.12 17.67 -0.90
N TYR A 86 6.23 16.95 -0.83
CA TYR A 86 7.54 17.57 -1.01
C TYR A 86 7.77 18.06 -2.43
N MET A 87 7.26 17.33 -3.43
CA MET A 87 7.36 17.71 -4.84
C MET A 87 6.53 18.96 -5.14
N GLU A 88 5.40 19.16 -4.46
CA GLU A 88 4.56 20.37 -4.52
C GLU A 88 5.13 21.56 -3.71
N ASP A 89 6.19 21.35 -2.92
CA ASP A 89 6.70 22.28 -1.90
C ASP A 89 5.66 22.65 -0.81
N ASP A 90 4.67 21.78 -0.60
CA ASP A 90 3.65 21.90 0.45
C ASP A 90 3.39 20.54 1.12
N PRO A 91 4.37 20.04 1.92
CA PRO A 91 4.27 18.75 2.58
C PRO A 91 3.14 18.71 3.62
N GLU A 92 2.79 19.85 4.22
CA GLU A 92 1.77 19.91 5.26
C GLU A 92 0.36 19.74 4.67
N THR A 93 0.04 20.42 3.58
CA THR A 93 -1.25 20.27 2.89
C THR A 93 -1.38 18.92 2.22
N ALA A 94 -0.30 18.37 1.66
CA ALA A 94 -0.32 17.01 1.13
C ALA A 94 -0.54 15.95 2.20
N TRP A 95 0.08 16.09 3.37
CA TRP A 95 -0.16 15.21 4.51
C TRP A 95 -1.62 15.33 5.00
N ARG A 96 -2.16 16.55 5.05
CA ARG A 96 -3.57 16.78 5.41
C ARG A 96 -4.52 16.10 4.42
N ARG A 97 -4.27 16.20 3.12
CA ARG A 97 -5.02 15.49 2.06
C ARG A 97 -4.93 13.97 2.20
N ASP A 98 -3.73 13.42 2.36
CA ASP A 98 -3.51 11.99 2.53
C ASP A 98 -4.19 11.44 3.80
N ARG A 99 -4.13 12.18 4.91
CA ARG A 99 -4.80 11.83 6.16
C ARG A 99 -6.32 11.88 6.04
N GLU A 100 -6.85 12.91 5.38
CA GLU A 100 -8.29 13.05 5.16
C GLU A 100 -8.81 11.97 4.22
N LEU A 101 -8.08 11.67 3.14
CA LEU A 101 -8.38 10.57 2.22
C LEU A 101 -8.40 9.22 2.96
N LYS A 102 -7.38 8.94 3.77
CA LYS A 102 -7.33 7.75 4.64
C LYS A 102 -8.49 7.70 5.62
N ARG A 103 -8.89 8.83 6.21
CA ARG A 103 -10.01 8.91 7.16
C ARG A 103 -11.36 8.69 6.48
N GLN A 104 -11.57 9.26 5.30
CA GLN A 104 -12.80 9.07 4.52
C GLN A 104 -12.93 7.62 4.02
N ILE A 105 -11.80 6.98 3.71
CA ILE A 105 -11.72 5.63 3.14
C ILE A 105 -11.56 4.54 4.22
N ALA A 106 -11.29 4.89 5.48
CA ALA A 106 -11.33 3.97 6.63
C ALA A 106 -12.75 3.44 6.94
N ARG A 107 -13.77 3.85 6.16
CA ARG A 107 -15.05 3.16 6.08
C ARG A 107 -14.81 1.74 5.51
N PRO A 108 -15.48 0.70 6.04
CA PRO A 108 -15.19 -0.69 5.70
C PRO A 108 -15.11 -0.86 4.18
N LYS A 109 -14.01 -1.47 3.71
CA LYS A 109 -13.62 -1.69 2.30
C LYS A 109 -14.85 -2.08 1.46
N ARG A 110 -15.57 -1.10 0.93
CA ARG A 110 -16.54 -1.34 -0.14
C ARG A 110 -15.69 -1.47 -1.39
N TRP A 111 -15.55 -2.69 -1.85
CA TRP A 111 -14.95 -3.02 -3.14
C TRP A 111 -15.55 -2.12 -4.23
N THR A 112 -14.85 -1.04 -4.57
CA THR A 112 -15.35 -0.14 -5.61
C THR A 112 -15.24 -0.88 -6.93
N SER A 113 -16.17 -0.61 -7.85
CA SER A 113 -16.13 -1.23 -9.18
C SER A 113 -14.78 -0.94 -9.88
N GLN A 114 -14.19 0.23 -9.64
CA GLN A 114 -12.90 0.62 -10.19
C GLN A 114 -11.75 -0.24 -9.67
N TYR A 115 -11.70 -0.50 -8.35
CA TYR A 115 -10.70 -1.39 -7.75
C TYR A 115 -10.78 -2.81 -8.32
N LEU A 116 -12.00 -3.37 -8.37
CA LEU A 116 -12.22 -4.72 -8.89
C LEU A 116 -11.81 -4.81 -10.38
N GLU A 117 -12.18 -3.81 -11.18
CA GLU A 117 -11.77 -3.72 -12.59
C GLU A 117 -10.25 -3.64 -12.75
N PHE A 118 -9.56 -2.83 -11.93
CA PHE A 118 -8.10 -2.72 -11.96
C PHE A 118 -7.42 -4.06 -11.65
N MET A 119 -7.82 -4.71 -10.56
CA MET A 119 -7.26 -6.00 -10.13
C MET A 119 -7.41 -7.07 -11.21
N ILE A 120 -8.58 -7.11 -11.86
CA ILE A 120 -8.88 -8.12 -12.87
C ILE A 120 -8.09 -7.86 -14.16
N LYS A 121 -8.02 -6.59 -14.61
CA LYS A 121 -7.26 -6.22 -15.82
C LYS A 121 -5.76 -6.42 -15.65
N ASN A 122 -5.22 -6.18 -14.46
CA ASN A 122 -3.78 -6.26 -14.18
C ASN A 122 -3.36 -7.58 -13.51
N ARG A 123 -4.22 -8.59 -13.48
CA ARG A 123 -4.00 -9.86 -12.78
C ARG A 123 -2.61 -10.47 -13.04
N HIS A 124 -2.16 -10.47 -14.29
CA HIS A 124 -0.86 -11.05 -14.66
C HIS A 124 0.32 -10.32 -13.98
N LEU A 125 0.34 -9.00 -14.07
CA LEU A 125 1.41 -8.16 -13.50
C LEU A 125 1.42 -8.26 -11.96
N LEU A 126 0.25 -8.19 -11.36
CA LEU A 126 0.09 -8.25 -9.90
C LEU A 126 0.44 -9.64 -9.36
N ARG A 127 0.18 -10.71 -10.13
CA ARG A 127 0.56 -12.08 -9.80
C ARG A 127 2.08 -12.26 -9.73
N GLU A 128 2.84 -11.64 -10.63
CA GLU A 128 4.30 -11.66 -10.58
C GLU A 128 4.82 -10.86 -9.36
N GLN A 129 4.24 -9.68 -9.12
CA GLN A 129 4.61 -8.83 -7.99
C GLN A 129 4.30 -9.47 -6.64
N TRP A 130 3.26 -10.31 -6.57
CA TRP A 130 2.83 -11.02 -5.36
C TRP A 130 3.97 -11.79 -4.66
N LEU A 131 4.89 -12.36 -5.43
CA LEU A 131 6.03 -13.09 -4.89
C LEU A 131 7.05 -12.17 -4.18
N SER A 132 7.16 -10.94 -4.65
CA SER A 132 8.06 -9.92 -4.11
C SER A 132 7.50 -9.14 -2.92
N MET A 133 6.23 -9.35 -2.57
CA MET A 133 5.61 -8.67 -1.44
C MET A 133 6.25 -9.05 -0.11
N VAL A 134 6.18 -8.15 0.87
CA VAL A 134 6.73 -8.39 2.20
C VAL A 134 5.75 -9.23 3.02
N TRP A 135 6.05 -10.53 3.13
CA TRP A 135 5.33 -11.46 4.00
C TRP A 135 5.82 -11.33 5.44
N ARG A 136 4.89 -11.24 6.38
CA ARG A 136 5.20 -11.24 7.81
C ARG A 136 5.29 -12.68 8.30
N THR A 137 6.05 -12.90 9.37
CA THR A 137 6.15 -14.21 10.02
C THR A 137 5.40 -14.17 11.33
N SER A 138 4.50 -15.13 11.55
CA SER A 138 3.79 -15.30 12.83
C SER A 138 4.70 -15.95 13.87
N GLU A 139 4.32 -15.90 15.15
CA GLU A 139 5.03 -16.59 16.24
C GLU A 139 5.18 -18.10 15.98
N LYS A 140 4.22 -18.70 15.26
CA LYS A 140 4.22 -20.12 14.87
C LYS A 140 5.05 -20.40 13.62
N GLY A 141 5.77 -19.42 13.08
CA GLY A 141 6.60 -19.55 11.88
C GLY A 141 5.83 -19.53 10.54
N ASN A 142 4.50 -19.41 10.56
CA ASN A 142 3.72 -19.29 9.33
C ASN A 142 3.90 -17.90 8.71
N LEU A 143 4.01 -17.86 7.38
CA LEU A 143 4.04 -16.60 6.64
C LEU A 143 2.62 -16.08 6.46
N TYR A 144 2.42 -14.77 6.57
CA TYR A 144 1.13 -14.17 6.31
C TYR A 144 1.23 -12.76 5.72
N ILE A 145 0.18 -12.36 5.02
CA ILE A 145 -0.01 -11.01 4.51
C ILE A 145 -1.51 -10.67 4.60
N SER A 146 -1.82 -9.39 4.83
CA SER A 146 -3.19 -8.88 4.65
C SER A 146 -3.26 -8.22 3.28
N ASP A 147 -4.20 -8.64 2.45
CA ASP A 147 -4.46 -8.06 1.14
C ASP A 147 -5.94 -8.19 0.80
N SER A 148 -6.50 -7.18 0.15
CA SER A 148 -7.89 -7.20 -0.30
C SER A 148 -8.84 -7.51 0.87
N GLY A 149 -8.59 -7.00 2.08
CA GLY A 149 -9.46 -7.30 3.24
C GLY A 149 -9.50 -8.78 3.67
N TYR A 150 -8.59 -9.59 3.15
CA TYR A 150 -8.36 -10.96 3.58
C TYR A 150 -6.99 -11.08 4.24
N ARG A 151 -6.90 -11.94 5.26
CA ARG A 151 -5.65 -12.44 5.80
C ARG A 151 -5.28 -13.73 5.09
N ILE A 152 -4.13 -13.72 4.43
CA ILE A 152 -3.57 -14.86 3.72
C ILE A 152 -2.46 -15.44 4.57
N ILE A 153 -2.52 -16.74 4.84
CA ILE A 153 -1.55 -17.45 5.66
C ILE A 153 -1.01 -18.62 4.86
N ILE A 154 0.31 -18.69 4.70
CA ILE A 154 1.00 -19.83 4.11
C ILE A 154 1.58 -20.69 5.24
N GLN A 155 1.25 -21.98 5.20
CA GLN A 155 1.66 -22.96 6.21
C GLN A 155 2.38 -24.12 5.54
N GLN A 156 3.35 -24.70 6.23
CA GLN A 156 3.99 -25.93 5.80
C GLN A 156 3.46 -27.11 6.62
N ARG A 157 3.01 -28.16 5.93
CA ARG A 157 2.54 -29.42 6.53
C ARG A 157 3.15 -30.60 5.80
N PHE A 158 3.87 -31.45 6.53
CA PHE A 158 4.49 -32.68 6.01
C PHE A 158 5.33 -32.44 4.73
N GLY A 159 6.16 -31.39 4.74
CA GLY A 159 7.02 -31.03 3.60
C GLY A 159 6.28 -30.43 2.39
N ARG A 160 4.98 -30.19 2.49
CA ARG A 160 4.17 -29.51 1.46
C ARG A 160 3.62 -28.20 1.99
N TRP A 161 3.30 -27.29 1.10
CA TRP A 161 2.78 -25.97 1.41
C TRP A 161 1.26 -25.91 1.18
N THR A 162 0.56 -25.22 2.06
CA THR A 162 -0.88 -24.96 1.97
C THR A 162 -1.13 -23.49 2.27
N PHE A 163 -2.26 -22.96 1.84
CA PHE A 163 -2.67 -21.60 2.18
C PHE A 163 -4.03 -21.56 2.84
N ILE A 164 -4.25 -20.51 3.63
CA ILE A 164 -5.52 -20.15 4.25
C ILE A 164 -5.84 -18.73 3.84
N VAL A 165 -7.09 -18.47 3.47
CA VAL A 165 -7.62 -17.11 3.23
C VAL A 165 -8.77 -16.90 4.22
N ALA A 166 -8.64 -15.91 5.10
CA ALA A 166 -9.63 -15.58 6.11
C ALA A 166 -10.09 -14.13 5.98
N ASP A 167 -11.35 -13.84 6.27
CA ASP A 167 -11.85 -12.46 6.37
C ASP A 167 -11.08 -11.70 7.47
N GLU A 168 -10.58 -10.51 7.16
CA GLU A 168 -9.75 -9.75 8.10
C GLU A 168 -10.53 -9.15 9.28
N GLN A 169 -11.84 -8.90 9.13
CA GLN A 169 -12.63 -8.14 10.10
C GLN A 169 -13.35 -9.03 11.11
N ASN A 170 -13.90 -10.17 10.67
CA ASN A 170 -14.77 -10.97 11.54
C ASN A 170 -14.58 -12.49 11.41
N ASP A 171 -13.56 -12.95 10.67
CA ASP A 171 -13.31 -14.37 10.38
C ASP A 171 -14.57 -15.12 9.86
N SER A 172 -15.57 -14.41 9.32
CA SER A 172 -16.83 -15.01 8.84
C SER A 172 -16.62 -15.91 7.62
N PHE A 173 -15.52 -15.68 6.91
CA PHE A 173 -15.06 -16.50 5.81
C PHE A 173 -13.68 -17.05 6.14
N VAL A 174 -13.51 -18.37 6.06
CA VAL A 174 -12.21 -19.04 6.14
C VAL A 174 -12.16 -20.13 5.08
N TYR A 175 -11.24 -19.99 4.14
CA TYR A 175 -10.94 -20.99 3.13
C TYR A 175 -9.57 -21.62 3.40
N ASN A 176 -9.52 -22.95 3.36
CA ASN A 176 -8.27 -23.71 3.38
C ASN A 176 -8.02 -24.33 2.01
N SER A 177 -6.79 -24.23 1.51
CA SER A 177 -6.43 -24.79 0.21
C SER A 177 -6.63 -26.30 0.19
N LYS A 178 -7.44 -26.79 -0.75
CA LYS A 178 -7.63 -28.24 -0.97
C LYS A 178 -6.34 -28.90 -1.47
N ASN A 179 -5.61 -28.19 -2.34
CA ASN A 179 -4.36 -28.64 -2.92
C ASN A 179 -3.19 -28.38 -1.96
N LYS A 180 -2.16 -29.22 -2.08
CA LYS A 180 -0.88 -29.07 -1.39
C LYS A 180 0.20 -28.79 -2.43
N PHE A 181 0.98 -27.75 -2.23
CA PHE A 181 1.96 -27.27 -3.19
C PHE A 181 3.37 -27.74 -2.81
N PRO A 182 4.21 -28.11 -3.79
CA PRO A 182 5.60 -28.51 -3.57
C PRO A 182 6.48 -27.34 -3.10
N THR A 183 6.22 -26.12 -3.55
CA THR A 183 7.05 -24.95 -3.26
C THR A 183 6.27 -23.84 -2.55
N LEU A 184 7.00 -22.98 -1.84
CA LEU A 184 6.42 -21.80 -1.18
C LEU A 184 5.80 -20.85 -2.22
N ASP A 185 6.49 -20.61 -3.33
CA ASP A 185 6.04 -19.68 -4.36
C ASP A 185 4.78 -20.18 -5.07
N GLU A 186 4.66 -21.48 -5.35
CA GLU A 186 3.42 -22.05 -5.87
C GLU A 186 2.25 -21.87 -4.90
N ALA A 187 2.48 -22.05 -3.59
CA ALA A 187 1.44 -21.80 -2.59
C ALA A 187 1.02 -20.32 -2.54
N LYS A 188 1.98 -19.39 -2.62
CA LYS A 188 1.71 -17.94 -2.67
C LYS A 188 0.90 -17.58 -3.92
N LEU A 189 1.33 -18.05 -5.09
CA LEU A 189 0.64 -17.79 -6.36
C LEU A 189 -0.77 -18.38 -6.38
N ALA A 190 -0.95 -19.60 -5.86
CA ALA A 190 -2.26 -20.21 -5.76
C ALA A 190 -3.19 -19.45 -4.79
N ALA A 191 -2.64 -18.90 -3.70
CA ALA A 191 -3.41 -18.03 -2.80
C ALA A 191 -3.86 -16.74 -3.49
N TYR A 192 -2.99 -16.11 -4.28
CA TYR A 192 -3.33 -14.94 -5.10
C TYR A 192 -4.42 -15.27 -6.12
N ASP A 193 -4.28 -16.40 -6.80
CA ASP A 193 -5.24 -16.85 -7.81
C ASP A 193 -6.63 -17.06 -7.19
N HIS A 194 -6.68 -17.58 -5.95
CA HIS A 194 -7.92 -17.77 -5.20
C HIS A 194 -8.57 -16.46 -4.72
N ILE A 195 -7.79 -15.51 -4.20
CA ILE A 195 -8.34 -14.19 -3.85
C ILE A 195 -8.90 -13.51 -5.09
N THR A 196 -8.16 -13.55 -6.20
CA THR A 196 -8.63 -12.95 -7.44
C THR A 196 -9.95 -13.56 -7.91
N SER A 197 -10.17 -14.88 -7.75
CA SER A 197 -11.47 -15.48 -8.09
C SER A 197 -12.60 -14.96 -7.20
N ILE A 198 -12.35 -14.79 -5.89
CA ILE A 198 -13.33 -14.19 -4.97
C ILE A 198 -13.69 -12.76 -5.42
N LEU A 199 -12.70 -11.95 -5.80
CA LEU A 199 -12.93 -10.59 -6.27
C LEU A 199 -13.76 -10.54 -7.57
N ILE A 200 -13.51 -11.47 -8.49
CA ILE A 200 -14.29 -11.61 -9.73
C ILE A 200 -15.76 -11.92 -9.41
N GLU A 201 -16.00 -12.86 -8.49
CA GLU A 201 -17.36 -13.22 -8.06
C GLU A 201 -18.10 -12.04 -7.42
N ILE A 202 -17.40 -11.24 -6.60
CA ILE A 202 -17.94 -10.01 -6.00
C ILE A 202 -18.30 -9.00 -7.09
N ARG A 203 -17.40 -8.75 -8.06
CA ARG A 203 -17.68 -7.83 -9.18
C ARG A 203 -18.91 -8.25 -9.97
N ASP A 204 -19.01 -9.52 -10.29
CA ASP A 204 -20.10 -10.06 -11.12
C ASP A 204 -21.43 -9.95 -10.37
N SER A 205 -21.42 -10.18 -9.06
CA SER A 205 -22.59 -10.01 -8.17
C SER A 205 -23.03 -8.55 -8.10
N ILE A 206 -22.10 -7.60 -7.94
CA ILE A 206 -22.38 -6.15 -7.94
C ILE A 206 -22.93 -5.70 -9.31
N SER A 207 -22.37 -6.21 -10.40
CA SER A 207 -22.82 -5.89 -11.77
C SER A 207 -24.24 -6.37 -12.03
N LYS A 208 -24.63 -7.54 -11.50
CA LYS A 208 -26.01 -8.05 -11.58
C LYS A 208 -26.99 -7.17 -10.80
N LEU A 209 -26.62 -6.76 -9.58
CA LEU A 209 -27.48 -5.92 -8.72
C LEU A 209 -27.75 -4.51 -9.29
N ARG A 210 -26.88 -3.99 -10.17
CA ARG A 210 -27.06 -2.68 -10.82
C ARG A 210 -27.93 -2.71 -12.08
N LYS A 211 -28.18 -3.90 -12.64
CA LYS A 211 -28.98 -4.08 -13.85
C LYS A 211 -30.46 -4.37 -13.56
N ASN A 212 -30.78 -4.63 -12.29
CA ASN A 212 -32.14 -4.73 -11.74
C ASN A 212 -32.49 -3.43 -11.02
#